data_AF-A0A4Q0Y2Z8-F1
#
_entry.id   AF-A0A4Q0Y2Z8-F1
#
_cell.length_a   1.000
_cell.length_b   1.000
_cell.length_c   1.000
_cell.angle_alpha   90.00
_cell.angle_beta   90.00
_cell.angle_gamma   90.00
#
_symmetry.space_group_name_H-M   'P 1'
#
loop_
_entity.id
_entity.type
_entity.pdbx_description
1 polymer ?
#
loop_
_entity_poly.entity_id
_entity_poly.type
_entity_poly.pdbx_seq_one_letter_code
_entity_poly.pdbx_strand_id
1 'polypeptide(L)' 'MRRIVIAFLFLMLTLPLFADDFSEMSTQELIEIMGYVQKKNLNRFNKELKSRVPTMNEKEKAKYKENLKKLKK' A
#
# COMPACT_ATOMS: atom_id res chain seq x y z
N MET A 1 -20.07 33.56 12.42
CA MET A 1 -18.88 33.50 11.55
C MET A 1 -17.70 32.76 12.20
N ARG A 2 -17.04 33.28 13.25
CA ARG A 2 -15.86 32.63 13.89
C ARG A 2 -16.06 31.15 14.28
N ARG A 3 -17.21 30.79 14.86
CA ARG A 3 -17.51 29.40 15.30
C ARG A 3 -17.63 28.42 14.13
N ILE A 4 -18.15 28.86 12.98
CA ILE A 4 -18.30 28.05 11.77
C ILE A 4 -16.92 27.83 11.12
N VAL A 5 -16.06 28.87 11.13
CA VAL A 5 -14.68 28.77 10.65
C VAL A 5 -13.87 27.77 11.48
N ILE A 6 -14.04 27.77 12.81
CA ILE A 6 -13.38 26.80 13.70
C ILE A 6 -13.88 25.37 13.42
N ALA A 7 -15.19 25.17 13.23
CA ALA A 7 -15.74 23.86 12.89
C ALA A 7 -15.23 23.35 11.53
N PHE A 8 -15.10 24.23 10.53
CA PHE A 8 -14.51 23.90 9.23
C PHE A 8 -13.02 23.54 9.33
N LEU A 9 -12.27 24.21 10.22
CA LEU A 9 -10.87 23.92 10.47
C LEU A 9 -10.68 22.53 11.12
N PHE A 10 -11.55 22.15 12.06
CA PHE A 10 -11.55 20.80 12.65
C PHE A 10 -11.96 19.72 11.64
N LEU A 11 -12.87 20.01 10.71
CA LEU A 11 -13.28 19.08 9.65
C LEU A 11 -12.15 18.79 8.64
N MET A 12 -11.27 19.77 8.37
CA MET A 12 -10.10 19.55 7.51
C MET A 12 -9.02 18.67 8.16
N LEU A 13 -8.94 18.63 9.49
CA LEU A 13 -7.99 17.77 10.21
C LEU A 13 -8.39 16.28 10.18
N THR A 14 -9.64 15.97 9.86
CA THR A 14 -10.14 14.59 9.70
C THR A 14 -10.16 14.12 8.24
N LEU A 15 -9.73 14.96 7.29
CA LEU A 15 -9.54 14.50 5.92
C LEU A 15 -8.44 13.43 5.98
N PRO A 16 -8.77 12.19 5.60
CA PRO A 16 -7.86 11.09 5.86
C PRO A 16 -6.59 11.28 5.05
N LEU A 17 -5.46 11.19 5.74
CA LEU A 17 -4.11 11.08 5.21
C LEU A 17 -3.93 9.73 4.49
N PHE A 18 -4.78 9.39 3.52
CA PHE A 18 -4.61 8.18 2.71
C PHE A 18 -3.55 8.44 1.62
N ALA A 19 -2.33 8.76 2.04
CA ALA A 19 -1.19 8.31 1.26
C ALA A 19 -1.12 6.80 1.53
N ASP A 20 -1.29 5.97 0.50
CA ASP A 20 -1.06 4.53 0.64
C ASP A 20 0.41 4.30 1.00
N ASP A 21 0.67 4.24 2.31
CA ASP A 21 1.98 3.94 2.85
C ASP A 21 2.13 2.42 2.96
N PHE A 22 2.74 1.85 1.92
CA PHE A 22 3.01 0.43 1.84
C PHE A 22 4.05 -0.02 2.89
N SER A 23 4.78 0.90 3.52
CA SER A 23 5.80 0.55 4.52
C SER A 23 5.19 0.05 5.84
N GLU A 24 3.98 0.48 6.18
CA GLU A 24 3.26 0.02 7.37
C GLU A 24 2.58 -1.35 7.19
N MET A 25 2.39 -1.79 5.93
CA MET A 25 1.83 -3.11 5.64
C MET A 25 2.83 -4.22 5.96
N SER A 26 2.33 -5.41 6.29
CA SER A 26 3.14 -6.63 6.36
C SER A 26 3.53 -7.14 4.96
N THR A 27 4.58 -7.96 4.88
CA THR A 27 5.00 -8.58 3.60
C THR A 27 3.89 -9.46 3.01
N GLN A 28 3.08 -10.11 3.86
CA GLN A 28 1.96 -10.94 3.43
C GLN A 28 0.86 -10.10 2.77
N GLU A 29 0.46 -8.99 3.41
CA GLU A 29 -0.53 -8.07 2.85
C GLU A 29 -0.07 -7.49 1.51
N LEU A 30 1.21 -7.11 1.40
CA LEU A 30 1.77 -6.63 0.14
C LEU A 30 1.69 -7.68 -0.98
N ILE A 31 1.93 -8.97 -0.66
CA ILE A 31 1.82 -10.06 -1.63
C ILE A 31 0.36 -10.30 -2.05
N GLU A 32 -0.59 -10.18 -1.11
CA GLU A 32 -2.01 -10.45 -1.36
C GLU A 32 -2.67 -9.40 -2.26
N ILE A 33 -2.24 -8.14 -2.16
CA ILE A 33 -2.78 -7.06 -3.01
C ILE A 33 -2.10 -6.96 -4.39
N MET A 34 -1.14 -7.84 -4.71
CA MET A 34 -0.49 -7.89 -6.02
C MET A 34 -1.54 -8.03 -7.14
N GLY A 35 -1.61 -7.04 -8.03
CA GLY A 35 -2.58 -6.98 -9.13
C GLY A 35 -3.82 -6.12 -8.86
N TYR A 36 -4.05 -5.71 -7.62
CA TYR A 36 -5.20 -4.87 -7.22
C TYR A 36 -4.82 -3.41 -6.91
N VAL A 37 -3.53 -3.09 -6.97
CA VAL A 37 -3.02 -1.74 -6.69
C VAL A 37 -3.34 -0.77 -7.82
N GLN A 38 -3.90 0.40 -7.48
CA GLN A 38 -4.21 1.46 -8.43
C GLN A 38 -2.95 1.93 -9.20
N LYS A 39 -3.10 2.25 -10.48
CA LYS A 39 -1.98 2.66 -11.35
C LYS A 39 -1.12 3.80 -10.76
N LYS A 40 -1.75 4.79 -10.13
CA LYS A 40 -1.07 5.92 -9.47
C LYS A 40 -0.13 5.50 -8.33
N ASN A 41 -0.34 4.33 -7.73
CA ASN A 41 0.40 3.81 -6.59
C ASN A 41 1.37 2.68 -6.94
N LEU A 42 1.30 2.14 -8.17
CA LEU A 42 2.09 0.97 -8.58
C LEU A 42 3.60 1.14 -8.37
N ASN A 43 4.14 2.33 -8.64
CA ASN A 43 5.58 2.55 -8.48
C ASN A 43 6.01 2.45 -7.01
N ARG A 44 5.26 3.08 -6.09
CA ARG A 44 5.52 3.02 -4.65
C ARG A 44 5.37 1.61 -4.12
N PHE A 45 4.27 0.95 -4.48
CA PHE A 45 4.02 -0.44 -4.11
C PHE A 45 5.14 -1.37 -4.58
N ASN A 46 5.54 -1.28 -5.86
CA ASN A 46 6.60 -2.13 -6.41
C ASN A 46 7.95 -1.85 -5.75
N LYS A 47 8.24 -0.60 -5.38
CA LYS A 47 9.47 -0.25 -4.66
C LYS A 47 9.52 -0.93 -3.29
N GLU A 48 8.43 -0.85 -2.54
CA GLU A 48 8.32 -1.48 -1.22
C GLU A 48 8.32 -3.00 -1.29
N LEU A 49 7.52 -3.59 -2.18
CA LEU A 49 7.48 -5.04 -2.33
C LEU A 49 8.86 -5.60 -2.75
N LYS A 50 9.58 -4.91 -3.64
CA LYS A 50 10.94 -5.30 -4.05
C LYS A 50 11.97 -5.16 -2.93
N SER A 51 11.88 -4.14 -2.09
CA SER A 51 12.82 -3.94 -0.98
C SER A 51 12.75 -5.08 0.04
N ARG A 52 11.59 -5.74 0.17
CA ARG A 52 11.35 -6.87 1.08
C ARG A 52 11.66 -8.25 0.53
N VAL A 53 11.89 -8.38 -0.79
CA VAL A 53 12.23 -9.69 -1.41
C VAL A 53 13.42 -10.38 -0.72
N PRO A 54 14.50 -9.70 -0.32
CA PRO A 54 15.62 -10.33 0.37
C PRO A 54 15.28 -10.90 1.76
N THR A 55 14.24 -10.37 2.42
CA THR A 55 13.85 -10.72 3.80
C THR A 55 12.63 -11.64 3.88
N MET A 56 12.07 -12.04 2.73
CA MET A 56 10.93 -12.97 2.69
C MET A 56 11.30 -14.35 3.23
N ASN A 57 10.41 -14.94 4.02
CA ASN A 57 10.48 -16.36 4.33
C ASN A 57 10.07 -17.22 3.11
N GLU A 58 10.29 -18.53 3.19
CA GLU A 58 10.01 -19.45 2.07
C GLU A 58 8.54 -19.44 1.62
N LYS A 59 7.59 -19.31 2.55
CA LYS A 59 6.15 -19.26 2.24
C LYS A 59 5.81 -17.98 1.48
N GLU A 60 6.31 -16.84 1.94
CA GLU A 60 6.13 -15.54 1.29
C GLU A 60 6.77 -15.54 -0.11
N LYS A 61 7.99 -16.04 -0.23
CA LYS A 61 8.73 -16.11 -1.50
C LYS A 61 8.02 -17.00 -2.52
N ALA A 62 7.41 -18.10 -2.09
CA ALA A 62 6.59 -18.96 -2.94
C ALA A 62 5.34 -18.23 -3.46
N LYS A 63 4.55 -17.60 -2.56
CA LYS A 63 3.36 -16.82 -2.95
C LYS A 63 3.71 -15.65 -3.86
N TYR A 64 4.77 -14.91 -3.56
CA TYR A 64 5.27 -13.80 -4.38
C TYR A 64 5.56 -14.26 -5.82
N LYS A 65 6.31 -15.36 -5.97
CA LYS A 65 6.62 -15.94 -7.30
C LYS A 65 5.36 -16.40 -8.03
N GLU A 66 4.42 -17.02 -7.33
CA GLU A 66 3.15 -17.45 -7.91
C GLU A 66 2.35 -16.25 -8.45
N ASN A 67 2.23 -15.19 -7.66
CA ASN A 67 1.52 -13.97 -8.06
C ASN A 67 2.23 -13.26 -9.21
N LEU A 68 3.57 -13.22 -9.24
CA LEU A 68 4.32 -12.70 -10.40
C LEU A 68 4.02 -13.46 -11.69
N LYS A 69 3.81 -14.78 -11.64
CA LYS A 69 3.45 -15.57 -12.83
C LYS A 69 2.04 -15.22 -13.29
N LYS A 70 1.08 -15.03 -12.37
CA LYS A 70 -0.30 -14.64 -12.69
C LYS A 70 -0.37 -13.28 -13.38
N LEU A 71 0.47 -12.33 -12.98
CA LEU A 71 0.51 -10.98 -13.56
C LEU A 71 1.18 -10.89 -14.94
N LYS A 72 1.91 -11.93 -15.36
CA LYS A 72 2.58 -11.99 -16.68
C LYS A 72 1.75 -12.71 -17.75
N LYS A 73 0.65 -13.36 -17.36
CA LYS A 73 -0.33 -13.93 -18.27
C LYS A 73 -1.30 -12.84 -18.72
#